data_AF-A0A922L4K7-F1
#
_entry.id   AF-A0A922L4K7-F1
#
_cell.length_a   1.000
_cell.length_b   1.000
_cell.length_c   1.000
_cell.angle_alpha   90.00
_cell.angle_beta   90.00
_cell.angle_gamma   90.00
#
_symmetry.space_group_name_H-M   'P 1'
#
loop_
_entity.id
_entity.type
_entity.pdbx_description
1 polymer ?
#
loop_
_entity_poly.entity_id
_entity_poly.type
_entity_poly.pdbx_seq_one_letter_code
_entity_poly.pdbx_strand_id
1 'polypeptide(L)'
;MLIQNGNRIFIQIAVFILLMMMMMITISYQHGKMMEPPARNAAWRAGFHTHIDYNDNELFCGGLTTMWNKNHGKCGICGDSYSLKQPRP
;
A
#
# COMPACT_ATOMS: atom_id res chain seq x y z
N MET A 1 19.38 -7.18 -47.78
CA MET A 1 18.46 -6.10 -47.35
C MET A 1 17.27 -6.60 -46.53
N LEU A 2 16.56 -7.66 -46.92
CA LEU A 2 15.40 -8.18 -46.16
C LEU A 2 15.74 -8.65 -44.72
N ILE A 3 16.90 -9.29 -44.52
CA ILE A 3 17.35 -9.79 -43.21
C ILE A 3 17.71 -8.64 -42.23
N GLN A 4 18.32 -7.55 -42.72
CA GLN A 4 18.64 -6.40 -41.88
C GLN A 4 17.39 -5.62 -41.43
N ASN A 5 16.35 -5.57 -42.27
CA ASN A 5 15.06 -4.98 -41.89
C ASN A 5 14.33 -5.83 -40.84
N GLY A 6 14.39 -7.16 -40.92
CA GLY A 6 13.83 -8.06 -39.91
C GLY A 6 14.47 -7.89 -38.53
N ASN A 7 15.80 -7.78 -38.47
CA ASN A 7 16.52 -7.54 -37.21
C ASN A 7 16.18 -6.17 -36.60
N ARG A 8 16.01 -5.13 -37.42
CA ARG A 8 15.61 -3.79 -36.93
C ARG A 8 14.21 -3.79 -36.32
N ILE A 9 13.26 -4.49 -36.96
CA ILE A 9 11.88 -4.64 -36.46
C ILE A 9 11.87 -5.42 -35.14
N PHE A 10 12.63 -6.50 -35.04
CA PHE A 10 12.73 -7.30 -33.81
C PHE A 10 13.30 -6.48 -32.64
N ILE A 11 14.35 -5.69 -32.89
CA ILE A 11 14.95 -4.80 -31.88
C ILE A 11 13.94 -3.74 -31.44
N GLN A 12 13.20 -3.13 -32.36
CA GLN A 12 12.18 -2.12 -32.01
C GLN A 12 11.05 -2.70 -31.15
N ILE A 13 10.57 -3.90 -31.47
CA ILE A 13 9.55 -4.61 -30.66
C ILE A 13 10.10 -4.93 -29.27
N ALA A 14 11.32 -5.45 -29.17
CA ALA A 14 11.94 -5.78 -27.88
C ALA A 14 12.13 -4.53 -27.00
N VAL A 15 12.56 -3.40 -27.58
CA VAL A 15 12.68 -2.12 -26.86
C VAL A 15 11.31 -1.63 -26.38
N PHE A 16 10.27 -1.71 -27.21
CA PHE A 16 8.92 -1.31 -26.83
C PHE A 16 8.37 -2.15 -25.66
N ILE A 17 8.57 -3.47 -25.70
CA ILE A 17 8.18 -4.37 -24.59
C ILE A 17 8.93 -4.03 -23.30
N LEU A 18 10.24 -3.80 -23.40
CA LEU A 18 11.06 -3.42 -22.25
C LEU A 18 10.56 -2.10 -21.62
N LEU A 19 10.26 -1.10 -22.44
CA LEU A 19 9.72 0.18 -21.97
C LEU A 19 8.36 0.03 -21.27
N MET A 20 7.48 -0.83 -21.80
CA MET A 20 6.19 -1.16 -21.16
C MET A 20 6.38 -1.84 -19.80
N MET A 21 7.32 -2.79 -19.69
CA MET A 21 7.64 -3.45 -18.41
C MET A 21 8.16 -2.47 -17.37
N MET A 22 8.99 -1.50 -17.77
CA MET A 22 9.55 -0.49 -16.86
C MET A 22 8.47 0.46 -16.30
N MET A 23 7.41 0.76 -17.06
CA MET A 23 6.30 1.62 -16.60
C MET A 23 5.52 1.01 -15.42
N MET A 24 5.41 -0.32 -15.37
CA MET A 24 4.65 -1.04 -14.34
C MET A 24 5.28 -0.97 -12.93
N ILE A 25 6.55 -0.57 -12.83
CA ILE A 25 7.27 -0.48 -11.54
C ILE A 25 6.71 0.66 -10.65
N THR A 26 6.05 1.66 -11.24
CA THR A 26 5.71 2.91 -10.54
C THR A 26 4.44 2.88 -9.70
N ILE A 27 3.59 1.87 -9.84
CA ILE A 27 2.29 1.80 -9.15
C ILE A 27 2.34 0.72 -8.05
N SER A 28 2.38 1.16 -6.80
CA SER A 28 2.36 0.29 -5.63
C SER A 28 1.29 0.73 -4.65
N TYR A 29 0.35 -0.17 -4.33
CA TYR A 29 -0.68 0.01 -3.30
C TYR A 29 -0.28 -0.70 -2.00
N GLN A 30 0.99 -0.54 -1.61
CA GLN A 30 1.50 -1.22 -0.42
C GLN A 30 1.04 -0.52 0.87
N HIS A 31 0.61 -1.35 1.82
CA HIS A 31 0.20 -0.95 3.16
C HIS A 31 1.05 -1.71 4.19
N GLY A 32 1.23 -1.13 5.38
CA GLY A 32 2.16 -1.62 6.39
C GLY A 32 1.53 -1.74 7.77
N LYS A 33 2.11 -2.62 8.60
CA LYS A 33 1.75 -2.81 10.00
C LYS A 33 2.95 -3.21 10.82
N MET A 34 2.87 -2.97 12.13
CA MET A 34 3.90 -3.38 13.07
C MET A 34 3.67 -4.83 13.50
N MET A 35 4.57 -5.71 13.08
CA MET A 35 4.49 -7.15 13.37
C MET A 35 5.31 -7.57 14.58
N GLU A 36 6.39 -6.84 14.92
CA GLU A 36 7.27 -7.13 16.05
C GLU A 36 7.63 -5.84 16.82
N PRO A 37 7.20 -5.68 18.09
CA PRO A 37 6.16 -6.50 18.73
C PRO A 37 4.82 -6.34 17.97
N PRO A 38 3.94 -7.36 17.96
CA PRO A 38 2.70 -7.28 17.19
C PRO A 38 1.80 -6.16 17.73
N ALA A 39 1.47 -5.19 16.88
CA ALA A 39 0.53 -4.15 17.25
C ALA A 39 -0.87 -4.73 17.53
N ARG A 40 -1.69 -4.00 18.29
CA ARG A 40 -3.02 -4.45 18.75
C ARG A 40 -3.92 -4.97 17.62
N ASN A 41 -3.89 -4.33 16.46
CA ASN A 41 -4.66 -4.72 15.28
C ASN A 41 -4.09 -5.97 14.57
N ALA A 42 -2.79 -6.23 14.69
CA ALA A 42 -2.10 -7.37 14.08
C ALA A 42 -1.91 -8.56 15.06
N ALA A 43 -2.22 -8.37 16.35
CA ALA A 43 -1.97 -9.35 17.41
C ALA A 43 -2.63 -10.72 17.14
N TRP A 44 -3.79 -10.76 16.49
CA TRP A 44 -4.45 -12.02 16.12
C TRP A 44 -3.57 -12.90 15.21
N ARG A 45 -2.70 -12.29 14.39
CA ARG A 45 -1.75 -13.03 13.53
C ARG A 45 -0.61 -13.67 14.31
N ALA A 46 -0.32 -13.14 15.50
CA ALA A 46 0.66 -13.72 16.43
C ALA A 46 0.02 -14.75 17.39
N GLY A 47 -1.26 -15.10 17.20
CA GLY A 47 -1.96 -16.12 17.99
C GLY A 47 -2.61 -15.61 19.28
N PHE A 48 -2.63 -14.29 19.52
CA PHE A 48 -3.39 -13.71 20.63
C PHE A 48 -4.90 -13.85 20.40
N HIS A 49 -5.66 -14.05 21.48
CA HIS A 49 -7.12 -14.10 21.44
C HIS A 49 -7.73 -12.69 21.33
N THR A 50 -7.54 -12.04 20.19
CA THR A 50 -8.10 -10.72 19.85
C THR A 50 -9.05 -10.83 18.65
N HIS A 51 -9.85 -9.78 18.41
CA HIS A 51 -10.67 -9.69 17.21
C HIS A 51 -9.80 -9.81 15.95
N ILE A 52 -10.27 -10.58 14.96
CA ILE A 52 -9.57 -10.76 13.69
C ILE A 52 -9.84 -9.55 12.80
N ASP A 53 -8.78 -8.81 12.48
CA ASP A 53 -8.83 -7.69 11.55
C ASP A 53 -7.98 -7.99 10.31
N TYR A 54 -8.63 -8.23 9.17
CA TYR A 54 -7.92 -8.49 7.91
C TYR A 54 -7.30 -7.23 7.29
N ASN A 55 -7.78 -6.05 7.70
CA ASN A 55 -7.27 -4.74 7.29
C ASN A 55 -6.30 -4.19 8.35
N ASP A 56 -5.60 -5.07 9.06
CA ASP A 56 -4.62 -4.72 10.09
C ASP A 56 -3.36 -4.00 9.55
N ASN A 57 -3.27 -3.81 8.24
CA ASN A 57 -2.30 -2.95 7.56
C ASN A 57 -2.85 -1.56 7.19
N GLU A 58 -4.10 -1.27 7.52
CA GLU A 58 -4.83 -0.07 7.11
C GLU A 58 -5.21 0.84 8.30
N LEU A 59 -4.30 1.01 9.27
CA LEU A 59 -4.42 2.04 10.30
C LEU A 59 -3.72 3.35 9.87
N PHE A 60 -4.29 4.01 8.85
CA PHE A 60 -3.76 5.22 8.19
C PHE A 60 -4.57 6.48 8.54
N CYS A 61 -4.91 6.65 9.82
CA CYS A 61 -5.59 7.81 10.40
C CYS A 61 -6.99 8.09 9.81
N GLY A 62 -7.65 7.06 9.26
CA GLY A 62 -8.94 7.16 8.56
C GLY A 62 -8.86 7.71 7.13
N GLY A 63 -7.67 7.76 6.53
CA GLY A 63 -7.43 8.26 5.18
C GLY A 63 -6.76 9.62 5.12
N LEU A 64 -5.87 9.82 4.13
CA LEU A 64 -5.14 11.08 3.92
C LEU A 64 -6.09 12.28 3.86
N THR A 65 -7.18 12.16 3.11
CA THR A 65 -8.21 13.19 2.99
C THR A 65 -8.89 13.46 4.33
N THR A 66 -9.24 12.42 5.09
CA THR A 66 -9.85 12.57 6.42
C THR A 66 -8.90 13.24 7.40
N MET A 67 -7.64 12.79 7.43
CA MET A 67 -6.60 13.31 8.31
C MET A 67 -6.38 14.81 8.08
N TRP A 68 -6.15 15.24 6.84
CA TRP A 68 -5.87 16.64 6.54
C TRP A 68 -7.12 17.52 6.53
N ASN A 69 -8.19 17.10 5.85
CA ASN A 69 -9.33 17.99 5.61
C ASN A 69 -10.33 18.01 6.77
N LYS A 70 -10.49 16.90 7.51
CA LYS A 70 -11.48 16.78 8.59
C LYS A 70 -10.86 16.81 9.98
N ASN A 71 -9.69 16.20 10.14
CA ASN A 71 -9.03 16.04 11.43
C ASN A 71 -7.90 17.07 11.65
N HIS A 72 -7.71 18.04 10.74
CA HIS A 72 -6.71 19.10 10.86
C HIS A 72 -5.28 18.57 11.10
N GLY A 73 -4.90 17.52 10.38
CA GLY A 73 -3.60 16.85 10.51
C GLY A 73 -3.48 15.93 11.73
N LYS A 74 -4.54 15.75 12.53
CA LYS A 74 -4.52 14.90 13.71
C LYS A 74 -4.82 13.43 13.37
N CYS A 75 -4.20 12.54 14.13
CA CYS A 75 -4.37 11.09 14.04
C CYS A 75 -4.66 10.50 15.44
N GLY A 76 -5.38 9.36 15.49
CA GLY A 76 -5.50 8.58 16.71
C GLY A 76 -4.15 7.98 17.12
N ILE A 77 -3.92 7.81 18.42
CA ILE A 77 -2.64 7.29 18.95
C ILE A 77 -2.29 5.88 18.44
N CYS A 78 -3.31 5.10 18.06
CA CYS A 78 -3.15 3.75 17.51
C CYS A 78 -3.31 3.70 15.97
N GLY A 79 -3.45 4.85 15.29
CA GLY A 79 -3.60 4.91 13.83
C GLY A 79 -5.04 5.00 13.31
N ASP A 80 -6.05 5.02 14.19
CA ASP A 80 -7.45 5.28 13.81
C ASP A 80 -7.71 6.74 13.43
N SER A 81 -8.87 7.01 12.82
CA SER A 81 -9.32 8.39 12.61
C SER A 81 -9.45 9.16 13.93
N TYR A 82 -8.87 10.36 13.99
CA TYR A 82 -8.94 11.23 15.16
C TYR A 82 -10.37 11.60 15.54
N SER A 83 -11.29 11.71 14.57
CA SER A 83 -12.70 12.04 14.79
C SER A 83 -13.50 10.96 15.55
N LEU A 84 -13.01 9.73 15.66
CA LEU A 84 -13.68 8.67 16.41
C LEU A 84 -13.66 8.98 17.92
N LYS A 85 -14.75 8.61 18.61
CA LYS A 85 -14.84 8.71 20.07
C LYS A 85 -13.80 7.80 20.72
N GLN A 86 -13.29 8.23 21.86
CA GLN A 86 -12.40 7.40 22.69
C GLN A 86 -13.22 6.47 23.60
N PRO A 87 -12.75 5.22 23.86
CA PRO A 87 -11.59 4.59 23.21
C PRO A 87 -11.87 4.27 21.74
N ARG A 88 -10.86 4.49 20.89
CA ARG A 88 -10.96 4.15 19.46
C ARG A 88 -10.80 2.64 19.28
N PRO A 89 -11.27 2.10 18.13
CA PRO A 89 -11.12 0.69 17.80
C PRO A 89 -9.68 0.21 17.71
#